data_AF-A0A4R8ING9-F1
#
_entry.id   AF-A0A4R8ING9-F1
#
_cell.length_a   1.000
_cell.length_b   1.000
_cell.length_c   1.000
_cell.angle_alpha   90.00
_cell.angle_beta   90.00
_cell.angle_gamma   90.00
#
_symmetry.space_group_name_H-M   'P 1'
#
loop_
_entity.id
_entity.type
_entity.pdbx_description
1 polymer ?
#
loop_
_entity_poly.entity_id
_entity_poly.type
_entity_poly.pdbx_seq_one_letter_code
_entity_poly.pdbx_strand_id
1 'polypeptide(L)'
;MTKPADKPAPGRKMFSTATLFTILYGCLSLGLYILLFVFNDEIRHMAEATSRGDKTLFFIPIIIALVFSLVHGAFTGYFWEALGLKAKKK
;
A
#
# COMPACT_ATOMS: atom_id res chain seq x y z
N MET A 1 31.39 -7.99 -47.28
CA MET A 1 30.37 -8.45 -46.31
C MET A 1 30.58 -7.71 -45.00
N THR A 2 29.86 -6.61 -44.77
CA THR A 2 29.94 -5.82 -43.53
C THR A 2 28.95 -6.38 -42.51
N LYS A 3 29.47 -6.78 -41.33
CA LYS A 3 28.68 -7.24 -40.18
C LYS A 3 27.67 -6.15 -39.80
N PRO A 4 26.36 -6.45 -39.64
CA PRO A 4 25.40 -5.45 -39.19
C PRO A 4 25.81 -4.96 -37.79
N ALA A 5 25.77 -3.64 -37.61
CA ALA A 5 26.06 -3.00 -36.33
C ALA A 5 25.07 -3.50 -35.26
N ASP A 6 25.60 -4.05 -34.16
CA ASP A 6 24.80 -4.42 -33.00
C ASP A 6 24.06 -3.17 -32.48
N LYS A 7 22.73 -3.29 -32.37
CA LYS A 7 21.91 -2.22 -31.79
C LYS A 7 22.33 -2.03 -30.33
N PRO A 8 22.49 -0.79 -29.83
CA PRO A 8 22.86 -0.56 -28.44
C PRO A 8 21.81 -1.21 -27.52
N ALA A 9 22.28 -1.94 -26.51
CA ALA A 9 21.42 -2.59 -25.54
C ALA A 9 20.47 -1.56 -24.90
N PRO A 10 19.17 -1.86 -24.77
CA PRO A 10 18.23 -0.91 -24.19
C PRO A 10 18.70 -0.51 -22.78
N GLY A 11 18.84 0.80 -22.55
CA GLY A 11 19.27 1.34 -21.27
C GLY A 11 18.39 0.80 -20.14
N ARG A 12 19.01 0.16 -19.14
CA ARG A 12 18.33 -0.39 -17.98
C ARG A 12 17.63 0.74 -17.26
N LYS A 13 16.29 0.78 -17.29
CA LYS A 13 15.51 1.72 -16.48
C LYS A 13 15.88 1.47 -15.02
N MET A 14 16.48 2.47 -14.37
CA MET A 14 17.01 2.36 -13.00
C MET A 14 15.91 2.10 -11.96
N PHE A 15 14.68 2.51 -12.26
CA PHE A 15 13.50 2.25 -11.44
C PHE A 15 12.38 1.64 -12.29
N SER A 16 11.85 0.51 -11.84
CA SER A 16 10.63 -0.06 -12.42
C SER A 16 9.42 0.73 -11.90
N THR A 17 8.35 0.78 -12.71
CA THR A 17 7.06 1.34 -12.27
C THR A 17 6.57 0.70 -10.97
N ALA A 18 6.83 -0.60 -10.78
CA ALA A 18 6.54 -1.29 -9.53
C ALA A 18 7.28 -0.68 -8.34
N THR A 19 8.58 -0.37 -8.48
CA THR A 19 9.38 0.25 -7.40
C THR A 19 8.82 1.62 -6.98
N LEU A 20 8.39 2.43 -7.95
CA LEU A 20 7.76 3.72 -7.67
C LEU A 20 6.46 3.54 -6.86
N PHE A 21 5.60 2.61 -7.29
CA PHE A 21 4.37 2.31 -6.58
C PHE A 21 4.63 1.73 -5.19
N THR A 22 5.65 0.87 -5.01
CA THR A 22 6.06 0.38 -3.69
C THR A 22 6.38 1.53 -2.74
N ILE A 23 7.18 2.50 -3.18
CA ILE A 23 7.56 3.65 -2.35
C ILE A 23 6.34 4.50 -2.04
N LEU A 24 5.50 4.80 -3.04
CA LEU A 24 4.30 5.62 -2.86
C LEU A 24 3.32 5.00 -1.85
N TYR A 25 2.95 3.73 -2.07
CA TYR A 25 2.04 3.02 -1.17
C TYR A 25 2.68 2.75 0.19
N GLY A 26 4.00 2.58 0.26
CA GLY A 26 4.74 2.47 1.53
C GLY A 26 4.66 3.76 2.35
N CYS A 27 4.91 4.92 1.74
CA CYS A 27 4.72 6.23 2.38
C CYS A 27 3.26 6.47 2.79
N LEU A 28 2.30 6.07 1.94
CA LEU A 28 0.88 6.19 2.26
C LEU A 28 0.49 5.29 3.45
N SER A 29 0.94 4.04 3.48
CA SER A 29 0.75 3.13 4.61
C SER A 29 1.38 3.70 5.89
N LEU A 30 2.61 4.21 5.81
CA LEU A 30 3.27 4.84 6.96
C LEU A 30 2.47 6.04 7.47
N GLY A 31 2.00 6.90 6.57
CA GLY A 31 1.14 8.04 6.90
C GLY A 31 -0.15 7.60 7.58
N LEU A 32 -0.80 6.55 7.09
CA LEU A 32 -1.98 5.97 7.73
C LEU A 32 -1.68 5.45 9.14
N TYR A 33 -0.56 4.76 9.35
CA TYR A 33 -0.13 4.30 10.68
C TYR A 33 0.10 5.46 11.64
N ILE A 34 0.79 6.51 11.19
CA ILE A 34 1.00 7.72 11.98
C ILE A 34 -0.35 8.36 12.34
N LEU A 35 -1.24 8.50 11.37
CA LEU A 35 -2.57 9.07 11.58
C LEU A 35 -3.39 8.25 12.58
N LEU A 36 -3.41 6.93 12.41
CA LEU A 36 -4.09 6.02 13.34
C LEU A 36 -3.54 6.17 14.77
N PHE A 37 -2.23 6.33 14.91
CA PHE A 37 -1.57 6.49 16.21
C PHE A 37 -1.92 7.83 16.86
N VAL A 38 -1.93 8.92 16.09
CA VAL A 38 -2.32 10.26 16.56
C VAL A 38 -3.78 10.30 17.01
N PHE A 39 -4.68 9.63 16.29
CA PHE A 39 -6.11 9.60 16.57
C PHE A 39 -6.56 8.39 17.42
N ASN A 40 -5.61 7.59 17.93
CA ASN A 40 -5.90 6.34 18.63
C ASN A 40 -6.88 6.52 19.80
N ASP A 41 -6.67 7.55 20.63
CA ASP A 41 -7.50 7.79 21.81
C ASP A 41 -8.93 8.17 21.43
N GLU A 42 -9.09 8.96 20.37
CA GLU A 42 -10.40 9.39 19.87
C GLU A 42 -11.14 8.22 19.21
N ILE A 43 -10.46 7.42 18.39
CA ILE A 43 -11.01 6.21 17.77
C ILE A 43 -11.43 5.20 18.85
N ARG A 44 -10.63 5.02 19.91
CA ARG A 44 -10.99 4.17 21.05
C ARG A 44 -12.23 4.69 21.76
N HIS A 45 -12.32 5.99 22.04
CA HIS A 45 -13.48 6.58 22.68
C HIS A 45 -14.76 6.37 21.86
N MET A 46 -14.69 6.52 20.53
CA MET A 46 -15.82 6.25 19.62
C MET A 46 -16.19 4.76 19.58
N ALA A 47 -15.20 3.87 19.62
CA ALA A 47 -15.43 2.43 19.70
C ALA A 47 -16.08 2.02 21.03
N GLU A 48 -15.63 2.60 22.16
CA GLU A 48 -16.22 2.36 23.49
C GLU A 48 -17.66 2.92 23.58
N ALA A 49 -17.94 4.06 22.94
CA ALA A 49 -19.29 4.61 22.84
C ALA A 49 -20.26 3.68 22.10
N THR A 50 -19.75 2.91 21.13
CA THR A 50 -20.54 1.90 20.42
C THR A 50 -21.03 0.79 21.36
N SER A 51 -20.21 0.37 22.33
CA SER A 51 -20.58 -0.63 23.34
C SER A 51 -21.63 -0.12 24.33
N ARG A 52 -21.85 1.20 24.42
CA ARG A 52 -22.82 1.83 25.32
C ARG A 52 -24.19 2.09 24.68
N GLY A 53 -24.38 1.73 23.40
CA GLY A 53 -25.69 1.74 22.73
C GLY A 53 -25.75 2.53 21.44
N ASP A 54 -24.72 3.31 21.09
CA ASP A 54 -24.70 4.13 19.89
C ASP A 54 -24.14 3.34 18.68
N LYS A 55 -25.00 2.53 18.07
CA LYS A 55 -24.62 1.48 17.09
C LYS A 55 -24.02 2.01 15.78
N THR A 56 -24.21 3.29 15.46
CA THR A 56 -23.73 3.92 14.22
C THR A 56 -22.22 4.17 14.24
N LEU A 57 -21.62 4.35 15.42
CA LEU A 57 -20.18 4.62 15.56
C LEU A 57 -19.30 3.40 15.24
N PHE A 58 -19.87 2.19 15.19
CA PHE A 58 -19.18 0.95 14.81
C PHE A 58 -18.59 0.97 13.40
N PHE A 59 -19.19 1.73 12.48
CA PHE A 59 -18.72 1.76 11.10
C PHE A 59 -17.36 2.42 10.95
N ILE A 60 -16.97 3.31 11.88
CA ILE A 60 -15.71 4.05 11.84
C ILE A 60 -14.50 3.11 11.89
N PRO A 61 -14.33 2.23 12.90
CA PRO A 61 -13.21 1.30 12.93
C PRO A 61 -13.22 0.32 11.75
N ILE A 62 -14.40 -0.06 11.23
CA ILE A 62 -14.49 -0.91 10.03
C ILE A 62 -13.92 -0.21 8.81
N ILE A 63 -14.36 1.03 8.55
CA ILE A 63 -13.90 1.82 7.40
C ILE A 63 -12.38 2.02 7.49
N ILE A 64 -11.87 2.35 8.67
CA ILE A 64 -10.43 2.48 8.92
C ILE A 64 -9.71 1.17 8.58
N ALA A 65 -10.20 0.03 9.07
CA ALA A 65 -9.60 -1.27 8.78
C ALA A 65 -9.62 -1.61 7.28
N LEU A 66 -10.71 -1.28 6.57
CA LEU A 66 -10.81 -1.48 5.12
C LEU A 66 -9.82 -0.61 4.34
N VAL A 67 -9.70 0.67 4.69
CA VAL A 67 -8.72 1.58 4.07
C VAL A 67 -7.30 1.06 4.27
N PHE A 68 -6.97 0.65 5.49
CA PHE A 68 -5.67 0.04 5.79
C PHE A 68 -5.43 -1.22 4.96
N SER A 69 -6.40 -2.13 4.89
CA SER A 69 -6.29 -3.37 4.13
C SER A 69 -6.02 -3.11 2.64
N LEU A 70 -6.72 -2.15 2.03
CA LEU A 70 -6.54 -1.81 0.62
C LEU A 70 -5.16 -1.18 0.36
N VAL A 71 -4.77 -0.20 1.17
CA VAL A 71 -3.51 0.53 0.98
C VAL A 71 -2.30 -0.35 1.29
N HIS A 72 -2.31 -1.03 2.44
CA HIS A 72 -1.24 -1.92 2.85
C HIS A 72 -1.16 -3.18 1.95
N GLY A 73 -2.31 -3.68 1.50
CA GLY A 73 -2.38 -4.78 0.53
C GLY A 73 -1.76 -4.38 -0.81
N ALA A 74 -2.08 -3.20 -1.33
CA ALA A 74 -1.47 -2.66 -2.54
C ALA A 74 0.05 -2.48 -2.38
N PHE A 75 0.50 -1.89 -1.26
CA PHE A 75 1.92 -1.80 -0.92
C PHE A 75 2.60 -3.17 -0.99
N THR A 76 2.05 -4.16 -0.30
CA THR A 76 2.62 -5.52 -0.22
C THR A 76 2.71 -6.17 -1.61
N GLY A 77 1.68 -6.01 -2.44
CA GLY A 77 1.69 -6.49 -3.83
C GLY A 77 2.83 -5.87 -4.65
N TYR A 78 2.94 -4.55 -4.67
CA TYR A 78 4.01 -3.87 -5.40
C TYR A 78 5.39 -4.15 -4.80
N PHE A 79 5.50 -4.28 -3.48
CA PHE A 79 6.73 -4.65 -2.80
C PHE A 79 7.28 -5.99 -3.31
N TRP A 80 6.43 -7.02 -3.36
CA TRP A 80 6.85 -8.32 -3.92
C TRP A 80 7.20 -8.22 -5.40
N GLU A 81 6.43 -7.46 -6.19
CA GLU A 81 6.77 -7.23 -7.60
C GLU A 81 8.11 -6.51 -7.79
N ALA A 82 8.44 -5.54 -6.93
CA ALA A 82 9.71 -4.83 -6.97
C ALA A 82 10.90 -5.74 -6.59
N LEU A 83 10.68 -6.73 -5.73
CA LEU A 83 11.64 -7.80 -5.40
C LEU A 83 11.72 -8.90 -6.48
N GLY A 84 10.89 -8.82 -7.53
CA GLY A 84 10.84 -9.82 -8.61
C GLY A 84 9.97 -11.04 -8.30
N LEU A 85 9.24 -11.05 -7.19
CA LEU A 85 8.28 -12.08 -6.82
C LEU A 85 6.90 -11.68 -7.34
N LYS A 86 6.51 -12.21 -8.50
CA LYS A 86 5.19 -11.95 -9.09
C LYS A 86 4.29 -13.16 -8.92
N ALA A 87 3.09 -12.95 -8.42
CA ALA A 87 2.07 -14.00 -8.39
C ALA A 87 1.83 -14.53 -9.81
N LYS A 88 1.72 -15.85 -9.96
CA LYS A 88 1.35 -16.47 -11.22
C LYS A 88 -0.04 -15.96 -11.62
N LYS A 89 -0.13 -15.25 -12.75
CA LYS A 89 -1.44 -14.94 -13.33
C LYS A 89 -2.13 -16.27 -13.65
N LYS A 90 -3.33 -16.48 -13.11
CA LYS A 90 -4.22 -17.57 -13.55
C LYS A 90 -4.66 -17.30 -14.98
#